data_AF-A0A7W0PEH5-F1
#
_entry.id   AF-A0A7W0PEH5-F1
#
_cell.length_a   1.000
_cell.length_b   1.000
_cell.length_c   1.000
_cell.angle_alpha   90.00
_cell.angle_beta   90.00
_cell.angle_gamma   90.00
#
_symmetry.space_group_name_H-M   'P 1'
#
loop_
_entity.id
_entity.type
_entity.pdbx_description
1 polymer ?
#
loop_
_entity_poly.entity_id
_entity_poly.type
_entity_poly.pdbx_seq_one_letter_code
_entity_poly.pdbx_strand_id
1 'polypeptide(L)'
;LSPNDGETGNVSYDEAVTISERTLEVFWETAFDEVGQQSFVAPELVPFSSDAPDCGGDDVERDINFCAADNTVAYDESDLTEVISEEIGDFAVATAISLPYALAARNAVDRSVRGPEAISAAVCATGWFAARFYLGGLDDPAAISPGDIDEAVIFLIEYGSRREILPEVGLSGFQLVDVFRQGFVNGGANCGIFGG
;
A
#
# COMPACT_ATOMS: atom_id res chain seq x y z
N LEU A 1 14.00 -6.53 1.28
CA LEU A 1 14.48 -5.42 2.12
C LEU A 1 15.49 -6.03 3.09
N SER A 2 16.78 -5.93 2.77
CA SER A 2 17.83 -6.79 3.35
C SER A 2 18.21 -6.36 4.78
N PRO A 3 18.39 -7.29 5.75
CA PRO A 3 18.79 -6.96 7.12
C PRO A 3 20.26 -6.54 7.28
N ASN A 4 21.06 -6.57 6.20
CA ASN A 4 22.44 -6.11 6.19
C ASN A 4 22.71 -5.35 4.88
N ASP A 5 22.70 -4.02 4.92
CA ASP A 5 23.82 -3.18 4.46
C ASP A 5 23.44 -1.70 4.63
N GLY A 6 24.42 -0.90 5.05
CA GLY A 6 24.22 0.53 5.31
C GLY A 6 23.83 1.32 4.06
N GLU A 7 22.87 2.22 4.25
CA GLU A 7 22.55 3.40 3.43
C GLU A 7 22.04 3.22 1.98
N THR A 8 21.97 2.01 1.38
CA THR A 8 21.32 1.81 0.05
C THR A 8 20.65 0.43 -0.14
N GLY A 9 20.15 -0.19 0.94
CA GLY A 9 19.80 -1.62 1.03
C GLY A 9 18.60 -2.13 0.21
N ASN A 10 18.51 -1.77 -1.06
CA ASN A 10 17.40 -2.11 -1.94
C ASN A 10 17.57 -3.53 -2.52
N VAL A 11 16.49 -4.28 -2.59
CA VAL A 11 16.40 -5.55 -3.32
C VAL A 11 16.06 -5.31 -4.79
N SER A 12 16.11 -6.36 -5.61
CA SER A 12 15.63 -6.26 -6.99
C SER A 12 14.12 -5.98 -7.02
N TYR A 13 13.64 -5.33 -8.08
CA TYR A 13 12.22 -5.06 -8.29
C TYR A 13 11.33 -6.31 -8.10
N ASP A 14 11.65 -7.44 -8.73
CA ASP A 14 10.91 -8.71 -8.55
C ASP A 14 10.84 -9.16 -7.09
N GLU A 15 11.91 -8.92 -6.32
CA GLU A 15 11.99 -9.27 -4.91
C GLU A 15 11.18 -8.28 -4.07
N ALA A 16 11.16 -6.99 -4.44
CA ALA A 16 10.32 -5.97 -3.80
C ALA A 16 8.83 -6.30 -3.96
N VAL A 17 8.38 -6.68 -5.16
CA VAL A 17 6.99 -7.12 -5.41
C VAL A 17 6.67 -8.38 -4.62
N THR A 18 7.54 -9.40 -4.66
CA THR A 18 7.34 -10.67 -3.93
C THR A 18 7.25 -10.45 -2.42
N ILE A 19 8.13 -9.61 -1.86
CA ILE A 19 8.11 -9.27 -0.42
C ILE A 19 6.83 -8.49 -0.10
N SER A 20 6.44 -7.53 -0.94
CA SER A 20 5.23 -6.73 -0.74
C SER A 20 3.98 -7.62 -0.67
N GLU A 21 3.80 -8.53 -1.63
CA GLU A 21 2.68 -9.47 -1.66
C GLU A 21 2.59 -10.28 -0.35
N ARG A 22 3.68 -10.97 -0.01
CA ARG A 22 3.74 -11.86 1.16
C ARG A 22 3.53 -11.10 2.48
N THR A 23 4.18 -9.95 2.64
CA THR A 23 4.13 -9.20 3.90
C THR A 23 2.80 -8.48 4.10
N LEU A 24 2.16 -8.02 3.03
CA LEU A 24 0.81 -7.44 3.09
C LEU A 24 -0.24 -8.50 3.43
N GLU A 25 -0.13 -9.71 2.86
CA GLU A 25 -0.99 -10.84 3.21
C GLU A 25 -0.90 -11.15 4.71
N VAL A 26 0.30 -11.42 5.22
CA VAL A 26 0.51 -11.73 6.66
C VAL A 26 0.02 -10.60 7.56
N PHE A 27 0.31 -9.34 7.19
CA PHE A 27 -0.15 -8.17 7.93
C PHE A 27 -1.68 -8.12 8.04
N TRP A 28 -2.38 -8.25 6.92
CA TRP A 28 -3.84 -8.13 6.90
C TRP A 28 -4.54 -9.35 7.52
N GLU A 29 -4.05 -10.57 7.30
CA GLU A 29 -4.55 -11.75 8.01
C GLU A 29 -4.45 -11.57 9.52
N THR A 30 -3.28 -11.15 10.01
CA THR A 30 -3.05 -10.88 11.44
C THR A 30 -3.98 -9.77 11.95
N ALA A 31 -4.13 -8.68 11.19
CA ALA A 31 -4.98 -7.55 11.55
C ALA A 31 -6.46 -7.97 11.70
N PHE A 32 -6.99 -8.77 10.78
CA PHE A 32 -8.37 -9.25 10.82
C PHE A 32 -8.60 -10.22 11.98
N ASP A 33 -7.63 -11.11 12.24
CA ASP A 33 -7.67 -12.03 13.37
C ASP A 33 -7.66 -11.29 14.72
N GLU A 34 -6.82 -10.27 14.87
CA GLU A 34 -6.70 -9.45 16.09
C GLU A 34 -8.03 -8.76 16.46
N VAL A 35 -8.84 -8.37 15.47
CA VAL A 35 -10.16 -7.74 15.68
C VAL A 35 -11.34 -8.72 15.64
N GLY A 36 -11.09 -10.02 15.48
CA GLY A 36 -12.11 -11.06 15.44
C GLY A 36 -13.07 -10.94 14.25
N GLN A 37 -12.59 -10.42 13.13
CA GLN A 37 -13.35 -10.37 11.86
C GLN A 37 -13.28 -11.72 11.14
N GLN A 38 -14.04 -11.83 10.05
CA GLN A 38 -13.92 -12.98 9.15
C GLN A 38 -12.50 -13.05 8.58
N SER A 39 -12.02 -14.24 8.23
CA SER A 39 -10.70 -14.39 7.59
C SER A 39 -10.59 -13.50 6.37
N PHE A 40 -9.50 -12.74 6.30
CA PHE A 40 -9.19 -11.90 5.15
C PHE A 40 -8.78 -12.76 3.96
N VAL A 41 -9.29 -12.44 2.78
CA VAL A 41 -8.85 -13.05 1.51
C VAL A 41 -7.99 -12.05 0.79
N ALA A 42 -6.68 -12.31 0.76
CA ALA A 42 -5.70 -11.48 0.07
C ALA A 42 -6.11 -11.25 -1.39
N PRO A 43 -6.08 -10.00 -1.89
CA PRO A 43 -6.19 -9.75 -3.32
C PRO A 43 -4.96 -10.27 -4.06
N GLU A 44 -5.18 -10.80 -5.26
CA GLU A 44 -4.09 -11.18 -6.18
C GLU A 44 -3.44 -9.93 -6.76
N LEU A 45 -2.11 -9.88 -6.82
CA LEU A 45 -1.39 -8.82 -7.50
C LEU A 45 -1.29 -9.13 -9.00
N VAL A 46 -1.78 -8.22 -9.84
CA VAL A 46 -1.84 -8.43 -11.29
C VAL A 46 -1.06 -7.32 -12.01
N PRO A 47 0.14 -7.59 -12.55
CA PRO A 47 0.88 -6.62 -13.35
C PRO A 47 0.20 -6.38 -14.70
N PHE A 48 0.32 -5.15 -15.21
CA PHE A 48 0.09 -4.81 -16.61
C PHE A 48 1.18 -3.86 -17.12
N SER A 49 1.32 -3.75 -18.46
CA SER A 49 2.33 -2.88 -19.09
C SER A 49 1.77 -2.13 -20.32
N SER A 50 0.44 -2.05 -20.41
CA SER A 50 -0.25 -1.42 -21.54
C SER A 50 -1.59 -0.86 -21.06
N ASP A 51 -2.72 -1.37 -21.56
CA ASP A 51 -4.02 -0.88 -21.14
C ASP A 51 -4.33 -1.34 -19.71
N ALA A 52 -4.62 -0.39 -18.82
CA ALA A 52 -5.06 -0.68 -17.46
C ALA A 52 -6.38 -1.47 -17.48
N PRO A 53 -6.57 -2.46 -16.59
CA PRO A 53 -7.83 -3.20 -16.51
C PRO A 53 -8.98 -2.29 -16.06
N ASP A 54 -10.17 -2.55 -16.60
CA ASP A 54 -11.39 -1.89 -16.15
C ASP A 54 -11.85 -2.46 -14.80
N CYS A 55 -11.42 -1.82 -13.72
CA CYS A 55 -11.84 -2.15 -12.36
C CYS A 55 -13.27 -1.67 -12.01
N GLY A 56 -13.99 -1.07 -12.98
CA GLY A 56 -15.26 -0.39 -12.75
C GLY A 56 -15.08 0.87 -11.92
N GLY A 57 -15.38 2.04 -12.47
CA GLY A 57 -15.18 3.29 -11.74
C GLY A 57 -15.20 4.53 -12.62
N ASP A 58 -14.48 5.54 -12.15
CA ASP A 58 -14.34 6.84 -12.81
C ASP A 58 -13.62 6.66 -14.16
N ASP A 59 -13.81 7.59 -15.10
CA ASP A 59 -13.20 7.58 -16.46
C ASP A 59 -11.67 7.88 -16.44
N VAL A 60 -10.96 7.36 -15.45
CA VAL A 60 -9.53 7.62 -15.20
C VAL A 60 -8.78 6.30 -15.30
N GLU A 61 -7.89 6.19 -16.27
CA GLU A 61 -6.88 5.13 -16.30
C GLU A 61 -5.96 5.31 -15.10
N ARG A 62 -5.81 4.24 -14.31
CA ARG A 62 -5.01 4.22 -13.10
C ARG A 62 -3.81 3.33 -13.32
N ASP A 63 -2.63 3.81 -12.95
CA ASP A 63 -1.41 3.02 -12.95
C ASP A 63 -1.42 2.02 -11.80
N ILE A 64 -2.29 2.20 -10.80
CA ILE A 64 -2.48 1.23 -9.73
C ILE A 64 -3.88 1.32 -9.14
N ASN A 65 -4.56 0.19 -8.98
CA ASN A 65 -5.95 0.18 -8.51
C ASN A 65 -6.38 -1.15 -7.88
N PHE A 66 -7.41 -1.09 -7.03
CA PHE A 66 -8.11 -2.26 -6.52
C PHE A 66 -9.38 -2.54 -7.35
N CYS A 67 -9.43 -3.70 -7.99
CA CYS A 67 -10.60 -4.22 -8.70
C CYS A 67 -11.45 -5.09 -7.75
N ALA A 68 -12.58 -4.56 -7.27
CA ALA A 68 -13.44 -5.27 -6.32
C ALA A 68 -14.19 -6.47 -6.94
N ALA A 69 -14.36 -6.51 -8.26
CA ALA A 69 -15.13 -7.55 -8.94
C ALA A 69 -14.46 -8.93 -8.91
N ASP A 70 -13.14 -8.94 -8.96
CA ASP A 70 -12.30 -10.15 -8.96
C ASP A 70 -11.31 -10.20 -7.79
N ASN A 71 -11.34 -9.20 -6.89
CA ASN A 71 -10.44 -9.07 -5.76
C ASN A 71 -8.97 -9.04 -6.18
N THR A 72 -8.63 -8.14 -7.11
CA THR A 72 -7.26 -7.97 -7.60
C THR A 72 -6.72 -6.57 -7.31
N VAL A 73 -5.41 -6.47 -7.12
CA VAL A 73 -4.67 -5.21 -7.17
C VAL A 73 -3.91 -5.18 -8.49
N ALA A 74 -4.40 -4.38 -9.42
CA ALA A 74 -3.73 -4.17 -10.70
C ALA A 74 -2.70 -3.06 -10.57
N TYR A 75 -1.51 -3.24 -11.15
CA TYR A 75 -0.45 -2.22 -11.15
C TYR A 75 0.33 -2.20 -12.46
N ASP A 76 0.69 -1.01 -12.92
CA ASP A 76 1.51 -0.80 -14.11
C ASP A 76 2.96 -1.05 -13.74
N GLU A 77 3.51 -2.09 -14.33
CA GLU A 77 4.89 -2.50 -14.12
C GLU A 77 5.86 -1.50 -14.76
N SER A 78 5.62 -1.14 -16.02
CA SER A 78 6.53 -0.35 -16.84
C SER A 78 6.54 1.15 -16.53
N ASP A 79 5.37 1.71 -16.25
CA ASP A 79 5.19 3.16 -16.11
C ASP A 79 5.06 3.61 -14.63
N LEU A 80 4.91 2.65 -13.70
CA LEU A 80 4.86 2.94 -12.26
C LEU A 80 5.88 2.15 -11.44
N THR A 81 5.70 0.83 -11.28
CA THR A 81 6.41 0.13 -10.20
C THR A 81 7.89 -0.11 -10.48
N GLU A 82 8.30 -0.36 -11.72
CA GLU A 82 9.72 -0.36 -12.11
C GLU A 82 10.33 1.05 -11.93
N VAL A 83 9.61 2.09 -12.36
CA VAL A 83 10.06 3.48 -12.27
C VAL A 83 10.33 3.91 -10.83
N ILE A 84 9.36 3.72 -9.92
CA ILE A 84 9.56 4.10 -8.51
C ILE A 84 10.59 3.22 -7.81
N SER A 85 10.76 1.96 -8.24
CA SER A 85 11.81 1.08 -7.73
C SER A 85 13.21 1.61 -8.08
N GLU A 86 13.38 2.17 -9.28
CA GLU A 86 14.65 2.75 -9.74
C GLU A 86 14.89 4.15 -9.18
N GLU A 87 13.86 4.99 -9.14
CA GLU A 87 13.97 6.41 -8.76
C GLU A 87 13.97 6.64 -7.25
N ILE A 88 13.18 5.85 -6.50
CA ILE A 88 12.94 6.05 -5.07
C ILE A 88 13.50 4.88 -4.27
N GLY A 89 13.10 3.65 -4.61
CA GLY A 89 13.55 2.44 -3.94
C GLY A 89 12.45 1.39 -3.82
N ASP A 90 12.81 0.25 -3.23
CA ASP A 90 11.96 -0.93 -3.18
C ASP A 90 10.78 -0.78 -2.21
N PHE A 91 10.92 0.03 -1.14
CA PHE A 91 9.79 0.30 -0.26
C PHE A 91 8.78 1.30 -0.85
N ALA A 92 9.17 2.07 -1.88
CA ALA A 92 8.21 2.82 -2.68
C ALA A 92 7.24 1.88 -3.41
N VAL A 93 7.72 0.74 -3.92
CA VAL A 93 6.88 -0.31 -4.53
C VAL A 93 5.91 -0.89 -3.50
N ALA A 94 6.40 -1.25 -2.32
CA ALA A 94 5.56 -1.74 -1.22
C ALA A 94 4.51 -0.72 -0.79
N THR A 95 4.89 0.57 -0.74
CA THR A 95 3.98 1.68 -0.41
C THR A 95 2.89 1.83 -1.46
N ALA A 96 3.25 1.80 -2.75
CA ALA A 96 2.30 1.90 -3.86
C ALA A 96 1.28 0.76 -3.81
N ILE A 97 1.73 -0.49 -3.68
CA ILE A 97 0.87 -1.69 -3.61
C ILE A 97 -0.01 -1.68 -2.35
N SER A 98 0.51 -1.23 -1.21
CA SER A 98 -0.22 -1.20 0.05
C SER A 98 -1.50 -0.35 -0.01
N LEU A 99 -1.53 0.73 -0.81
CA LEU A 99 -2.67 1.63 -0.92
C LEU A 99 -3.95 0.92 -1.43
N PRO A 100 -4.00 0.33 -2.63
CA PRO A 100 -5.16 -0.44 -3.09
C PRO A 100 -5.37 -1.72 -2.27
N TYR A 101 -4.33 -2.33 -1.72
CA TYR A 101 -4.47 -3.49 -0.83
C TYR A 101 -5.28 -3.13 0.43
N ALA A 102 -5.07 -1.94 1.00
CA ALA A 102 -5.90 -1.43 2.08
C ALA A 102 -7.36 -1.17 1.67
N LEU A 103 -7.62 -0.85 0.39
CA LEU A 103 -8.99 -0.78 -0.15
C LEU A 103 -9.63 -2.18 -0.23
N ALA A 104 -8.86 -3.22 -0.57
CA ALA A 104 -9.33 -4.60 -0.50
C ALA A 104 -9.74 -4.98 0.93
N ALA A 105 -8.94 -4.61 1.93
CA ALA A 105 -9.28 -4.79 3.34
C ALA A 105 -10.59 -4.08 3.73
N ARG A 106 -10.82 -2.85 3.25
CA ARG A 106 -12.09 -2.15 3.47
C ARG A 106 -13.27 -2.84 2.80
N ASN A 107 -13.08 -3.32 1.57
CA ASN A 107 -14.10 -4.05 0.83
C ASN A 107 -14.52 -5.34 1.54
N ALA A 108 -13.54 -6.07 2.11
CA ALA A 108 -13.78 -7.30 2.87
C ALA A 108 -14.64 -7.11 4.14
N VAL A 109 -14.78 -5.87 4.62
CA VAL A 109 -15.67 -5.49 5.73
C VAL A 109 -16.83 -4.59 5.30
N ASP A 110 -17.24 -4.71 4.02
CA ASP A 110 -18.38 -4.01 3.41
C ASP A 110 -18.31 -2.46 3.53
N ARG A 111 -17.11 -1.89 3.58
CA ARG A 111 -16.90 -0.44 3.59
C ARG A 111 -16.61 0.11 2.21
N SER A 112 -16.98 1.38 2.01
CA SER A 112 -16.67 2.10 0.78
C SER A 112 -15.17 2.08 0.50
N VAL A 113 -14.82 1.69 -0.73
CA VAL A 113 -13.48 1.78 -1.32
C VAL A 113 -13.28 3.07 -2.14
N ARG A 114 -14.30 3.93 -2.20
CA ARG A 114 -14.25 5.21 -2.91
C ARG A 114 -14.48 6.39 -1.97
N GLY A 115 -14.01 7.55 -2.41
CA GLY A 115 -14.19 8.83 -1.73
C GLY A 115 -13.10 9.15 -0.69
N PRO A 116 -13.10 10.38 -0.16
CA PRO A 116 -12.04 10.90 0.72
C PRO A 116 -11.75 10.03 1.95
N GLU A 117 -12.79 9.43 2.54
CA GLU A 117 -12.65 8.56 3.71
C GLU A 117 -11.92 7.26 3.37
N ALA A 118 -12.18 6.68 2.19
CA ALA A 118 -11.51 5.47 1.75
C ALA A 118 -10.03 5.71 1.47
N ILE A 119 -9.71 6.83 0.81
CA ILE A 119 -8.33 7.20 0.49
C ILE A 119 -7.54 7.53 1.74
N SER A 120 -8.12 8.30 2.67
CA SER A 120 -7.47 8.59 3.94
C SER A 120 -7.24 7.33 4.78
N ALA A 121 -8.20 6.39 4.76
CA ALA A 121 -8.06 5.10 5.42
C ALA A 121 -6.95 4.24 4.81
N ALA A 122 -6.85 4.20 3.48
CA ALA A 122 -5.81 3.46 2.77
C ALA A 122 -4.42 3.99 3.14
N VAL A 123 -4.21 5.29 3.02
CA VAL A 123 -2.92 5.95 3.34
C VAL A 123 -2.54 5.75 4.81
N CYS A 124 -3.50 5.88 5.73
CA CYS A 124 -3.28 5.61 7.15
C CYS A 124 -2.89 4.14 7.39
N ALA A 125 -3.61 3.20 6.78
CA ALA A 125 -3.33 1.77 6.93
C ALA A 125 -1.96 1.39 6.34
N THR A 126 -1.53 2.01 5.25
CA THR A 126 -0.16 1.85 4.71
C THR A 126 0.90 2.30 5.71
N GLY A 127 0.66 3.38 6.46
CA GLY A 127 1.52 3.76 7.57
C GLY A 127 1.54 2.75 8.72
N TRP A 128 0.38 2.18 9.05
CA TRP A 128 0.28 1.12 10.05
C TRP A 128 1.04 -0.15 9.63
N PHE A 129 0.92 -0.56 8.37
CA PHE A 129 1.69 -1.64 7.77
C PHE A 129 3.20 -1.38 7.91
N ALA A 130 3.66 -0.21 7.49
CA ALA A 130 5.07 0.17 7.60
C ALA A 130 5.57 0.11 9.06
N ALA A 131 4.78 0.55 10.04
CA ALA A 131 5.16 0.44 11.44
C ALA A 131 5.26 -1.02 11.93
N ARG A 132 4.31 -1.89 11.55
CA ARG A 132 4.36 -3.32 11.89
C ARG A 132 5.57 -3.99 11.25
N PHE A 133 5.88 -3.67 10.00
CA PHE A 133 7.05 -4.20 9.31
C PHE A 133 8.35 -3.75 9.97
N TYR A 134 8.49 -2.45 10.24
CA TYR A 134 9.67 -1.87 10.89
C TYR A 134 9.93 -2.47 12.29
N LEU A 135 8.87 -2.79 13.03
CA LEU A 135 8.97 -3.40 14.36
C LEU A 135 9.17 -4.93 14.33
N GLY A 136 9.30 -5.55 13.14
CA GLY A 136 9.48 -7.00 12.98
C GLY A 136 8.22 -7.81 13.29
N GLY A 137 7.04 -7.21 13.10
CA GLY A 137 5.75 -7.81 13.46
C GLY A 137 5.10 -8.69 12.39
N LEU A 138 5.80 -9.02 11.30
CA LEU A 138 5.23 -9.71 10.12
C LEU A 138 5.65 -11.18 9.95
N ASP A 139 6.23 -11.83 10.98
CA ASP A 139 6.76 -13.22 10.91
C ASP A 139 7.49 -13.55 9.60
N ASP A 140 8.30 -12.60 9.14
CA ASP A 140 8.95 -12.59 7.84
C ASP A 140 10.47 -12.35 8.03
N PRO A 141 11.35 -13.01 7.26
CA PRO A 141 12.79 -12.77 7.34
C PRO A 141 13.22 -11.40 6.80
N ALA A 142 12.41 -10.75 5.95
CA ALA A 142 12.65 -9.39 5.50
C ALA A 142 12.50 -8.40 6.65
N ALA A 143 13.23 -7.30 6.58
CA ALA A 143 13.11 -6.22 7.55
C ALA A 143 13.31 -4.90 6.83
N ILE A 144 12.68 -3.85 7.35
CA ILE A 144 12.83 -2.51 6.81
C ILE A 144 13.62 -1.62 7.75
N SER A 145 14.36 -0.69 7.19
CA SER A 145 15.18 0.30 7.88
C SER A 145 14.46 1.66 7.94
N PRO A 146 15.02 2.65 8.64
CA PRO A 146 14.51 4.01 8.56
C PRO A 146 14.54 4.61 7.14
N GLY A 147 15.48 4.18 6.28
CA GLY A 147 15.60 4.66 4.90
C GLY A 147 14.40 4.25 4.05
N ASP A 148 13.89 3.03 4.23
CA ASP A 148 12.65 2.55 3.59
C ASP A 148 11.45 3.44 3.96
N ILE A 149 11.40 3.93 5.20
CA ILE A 149 10.33 4.87 5.61
C ILE A 149 10.47 6.21 4.88
N ASP A 150 11.69 6.67 4.62
CA ASP A 150 11.92 7.88 3.81
C ASP A 150 11.45 7.66 2.37
N GLU A 151 11.64 6.48 1.78
CA GLU A 151 11.12 6.12 0.45
C GLU A 151 9.59 6.20 0.38
N ALA A 152 8.88 5.70 1.40
CA ALA A 152 7.42 5.84 1.48
C ALA A 152 6.99 7.32 1.53
N VAL A 153 7.73 8.14 2.27
CA VAL A 153 7.46 9.59 2.38
C VAL A 153 7.70 10.28 1.04
N ILE A 154 8.80 9.97 0.34
CA ILE A 154 9.11 10.51 -0.99
C ILE A 154 8.01 10.10 -1.97
N PHE A 155 7.61 8.83 -2.00
CA PHE A 155 6.52 8.34 -2.84
C PHE A 155 5.21 9.12 -2.60
N LEU A 156 4.79 9.31 -1.34
CA LEU A 156 3.54 10.04 -1.05
C LEU A 156 3.61 11.52 -1.46
N ILE A 157 4.78 12.15 -1.35
CA ILE A 157 4.99 13.54 -1.78
C ILE A 157 4.92 13.67 -3.30
N GLU A 158 5.60 12.78 -4.04
CA GLU A 158 5.80 12.91 -5.48
C GLU A 158 4.71 12.24 -6.33
N TYR A 159 4.16 11.13 -5.85
CA TYR A 159 3.21 10.27 -6.57
C TYR A 159 1.81 10.27 -5.93
N GLY A 160 1.70 10.41 -4.60
CA GLY A 160 0.42 10.28 -3.89
C GLY A 160 -0.67 11.28 -4.29
N SER A 161 -0.33 12.43 -4.85
CA SER A 161 -1.30 13.41 -5.36
C SER A 161 -1.65 13.25 -6.85
N ARG A 162 -1.01 12.31 -7.55
CA ARG A 162 -1.27 12.01 -8.95
C ARG A 162 -2.56 11.20 -9.07
N ARG A 163 -3.40 11.57 -10.03
CA ARG A 163 -4.70 10.92 -10.27
C ARG A 163 -4.55 9.52 -10.84
N GLU A 164 -3.37 9.14 -11.27
CA GLU A 164 -3.07 7.80 -11.75
C GLU A 164 -2.88 6.83 -10.56
N ILE A 165 -2.56 7.37 -9.37
CA ILE A 165 -2.28 6.60 -8.14
C ILE A 165 -3.44 6.63 -7.15
N LEU A 166 -3.95 7.83 -6.83
CA LEU A 166 -5.06 8.01 -5.90
C LEU A 166 -6.14 8.91 -6.51
N PRO A 167 -7.44 8.68 -6.26
CA PRO A 167 -8.48 9.63 -6.61
C PRO A 167 -8.23 11.00 -5.99
N GLU A 168 -8.57 12.06 -6.73
CA GLU A 168 -8.40 13.43 -6.22
C GLU A 168 -9.33 13.66 -5.03
N VAL A 169 -8.74 13.82 -3.85
CA VAL A 169 -9.46 14.04 -2.58
C VAL A 169 -9.07 15.37 -1.93
N GLY A 170 -8.40 16.27 -2.67
CA GLY A 170 -8.00 17.60 -2.22
C GLY A 170 -6.89 17.59 -1.15
N LEU A 171 -6.16 16.49 -1.01
CA LEU A 171 -5.01 16.37 -0.13
C LEU A 171 -3.72 16.57 -0.93
N SER A 172 -2.82 17.40 -0.41
CA SER A 172 -1.44 17.51 -0.91
C SER A 172 -0.60 16.32 -0.46
N GLY A 173 0.54 16.09 -1.13
CA GLY A 173 1.51 15.06 -0.72
C GLY A 173 1.92 15.14 0.76
N PHE A 174 2.15 16.35 1.29
CA PHE A 174 2.45 16.53 2.72
C PHE A 174 1.28 16.14 3.64
N GLN A 175 0.04 16.42 3.24
CA GLN A 175 -1.13 15.98 4.01
C GLN A 175 -1.30 14.45 3.94
N LEU A 176 -0.95 13.82 2.81
CA LEU A 176 -0.91 12.36 2.72
C LEU A 176 0.16 11.78 3.66
N VAL A 177 1.34 12.40 3.75
CA VAL A 177 2.37 12.03 4.74
C VAL A 177 1.86 12.17 6.18
N ASP A 178 1.11 13.24 6.50
CA ASP A 178 0.49 13.40 7.82
C ASP A 178 -0.53 12.28 8.12
N VAL A 179 -1.29 11.83 7.13
CA VAL A 179 -2.23 10.71 7.25
C VAL A 179 -1.50 9.37 7.43
N PHE A 180 -0.46 9.12 6.63
CA PHE A 180 0.40 7.94 6.76
C PHE A 180 1.02 7.87 8.15
N ARG A 181 1.58 8.99 8.62
CA ARG A 181 2.20 9.09 9.95
C ARG A 181 1.20 8.78 11.07
N GLN A 182 -0.08 9.11 10.91
CA GLN A 182 -1.09 8.77 11.93
C GLN A 182 -1.20 7.25 12.13
N GLY A 183 -1.23 6.47 11.05
CA GLY A 183 -1.23 5.01 11.15
C GLY A 183 0.09 4.44 11.62
N PHE A 184 1.21 5.03 11.18
CA PHE A 184 2.55 4.61 11.62
C PHE A 184 2.73 4.77 13.14
N VAL A 185 2.35 5.92 13.69
CA VAL A 185 2.56 6.24 15.11
C VAL A 185 1.47 5.65 16.01
N ASN A 186 0.21 5.67 15.57
CA ASN A 186 -0.93 5.33 16.42
C ASN A 186 -1.53 3.95 16.13
N GLY A 187 -1.00 3.22 15.14
CA GLY A 187 -1.54 1.94 14.69
C GLY A 187 -2.87 2.04 13.93
N GLY A 188 -3.44 0.88 13.58
CA GLY A 188 -4.58 0.77 12.68
C GLY A 188 -5.95 1.17 13.21
N ALA A 189 -6.12 1.28 14.53
CA ALA A 189 -7.43 1.50 15.14
C ALA A 189 -8.13 2.78 14.64
N ASN A 190 -7.35 3.83 14.38
CA ASN A 190 -7.87 5.13 13.91
C ASN A 190 -7.91 5.26 12.39
N CYS A 191 -7.42 4.27 11.64
CA CYS A 191 -7.42 4.32 10.17
C CYS A 191 -8.80 4.04 9.56
N GLY A 192 -9.81 3.69 10.36
CA GLY A 192 -11.19 3.54 9.88
C GLY A 192 -11.42 2.32 8.96
N ILE A 193 -10.58 1.29 9.07
CA ILE A 193 -10.73 0.01 8.35
C ILE A 193 -11.89 -0.80 8.93
N PHE A 194 -11.80 -1.22 10.20
CA PHE A 194 -12.76 -2.14 10.81
C PHE A 194 -14.00 -1.46 11.43
N GLY A 195 -13.95 -0.14 11.64
CA GLY A 195 -14.93 0.58 12.46
C GLY A 195 -14.53 0.64 13.93
N GLY A 196 -14.85 1.77 14.57
CA GLY A 196 -14.75 1.92 16.03
C GLY A 196 -16.04 1.53 16.73
#